data_AF-A0A6I1R167-F1
#
_entry.id   AF-A0A6I1R167-F1
#
_cell.length_a   1.000
_cell.length_b   1.000
_cell.length_c   1.000
_cell.angle_alpha   90.00
_cell.angle_beta   90.00
_cell.angle_gamma   90.00
#
_symmetry.space_group_name_H-M   'P 1'
#
loop_
_entity.id
_entity.type
_entity.pdbx_description
1 polymer ?
#
loop_
_entity_poly.entity_id
_entity_poly.type
_entity_poly.pdbx_seq_one_letter_code
_entity_poly.pdbx_strand_id
1 'polypeptide(L)'
;MPDTMPIAQGHDAHLLLPRMANRHGLIAGATGTGKTVTLRVIAESFSRLGVPVFMADVKGDLSGMARAGQETPKIKERIDKLKLK
;
A
#
# COMPACT_ATOMS: atom_id res chain seq x y z
N MET A 1 -8.21 -8.21 -14.85
CA MET A 1 -7.86 -7.16 -13.86
C MET A 1 -9.13 -6.74 -13.16
N PRO A 2 -9.15 -6.57 -11.83
CA PRO A 2 -10.34 -6.12 -11.12
C PRO A 2 -10.72 -4.71 -11.53
N ASP A 3 -12.01 -4.40 -11.47
CA ASP A 3 -12.54 -3.09 -11.85
C ASP A 3 -12.06 -1.99 -10.88
N THR A 4 -11.89 -2.34 -9.61
CA THR A 4 -11.46 -1.42 -8.54
C THR A 4 -10.46 -2.05 -7.59
N MET A 5 -9.60 -1.23 -7.00
CA MET A 5 -8.55 -1.62 -6.05
C MET A 5 -8.59 -0.69 -4.84
N PRO A 6 -8.88 -1.18 -3.62
CA PRO A 6 -8.88 -0.32 -2.43
C PRO A 6 -7.47 0.14 -2.09
N ILE A 7 -7.29 1.45 -1.89
CA ILE A 7 -5.99 2.06 -1.58
C ILE A 7 -5.96 2.82 -0.25
N ALA A 8 -7.11 3.20 0.29
CA ALA A 8 -7.23 3.84 1.59
C ALA A 8 -8.63 3.64 2.19
N GLN A 9 -8.73 3.81 3.51
CA GLN A 9 -9.99 3.82 4.25
C GLN A 9 -10.14 5.18 4.93
N GLY A 10 -11.21 5.91 4.59
CA GLY A 10 -11.65 7.12 5.27
C GLY A 10 -13.01 6.88 5.91
N HIS A 11 -13.91 7.87 5.80
CA HIS A 11 -15.34 7.64 6.07
C HIS A 11 -15.88 6.52 5.16
N ASP A 12 -15.45 6.53 3.90
CA ASP A 12 -15.70 5.50 2.91
C ASP A 12 -14.39 4.86 2.42
N ALA A 13 -14.49 3.71 1.77
CA ALA A 13 -13.35 3.09 1.11
C ALA A 13 -12.97 3.90 -0.13
N HIS A 14 -11.70 4.26 -0.26
CA HIS A 14 -11.17 4.93 -1.43
C HIS A 14 -10.57 3.90 -2.38
N LEU A 15 -11.11 3.86 -3.60
CA LEU A 15 -10.78 2.89 -4.61
C LEU A 15 -10.02 3.56 -5.78
N LEU A 16 -9.02 2.86 -6.30
CA LEU A 16 -8.34 3.19 -7.53
C LEU A 16 -8.87 2.29 -8.66
N LEU A 17 -9.05 2.84 -9.85
CA LEU A 17 -9.33 2.06 -11.06
C LEU A 17 -8.00 1.67 -11.71
N PRO A 18 -7.55 0.40 -11.67
CA PRO A 18 -6.21 0.03 -12.14
C PRO A 18 -5.98 0.39 -13.62
N ARG A 19 -7.03 0.28 -14.45
CA ARG A 19 -6.98 0.65 -15.88
C ARG A 19 -6.69 2.14 -16.12
N MET A 20 -6.91 3.00 -15.14
CA MET A 20 -6.71 4.45 -15.23
C MET A 20 -5.43 4.91 -14.54
N ALA A 21 -4.64 3.98 -13.98
CA ALA A 21 -3.39 4.26 -13.27
C ALA A 21 -2.18 4.46 -14.19
N ASN A 22 -2.41 4.64 -15.49
CA ASN A 22 -1.42 5.14 -16.44
C ASN A 22 -1.24 6.68 -16.36
N ARG A 23 -1.98 7.35 -15.47
CA ARG A 23 -1.78 8.76 -15.13
C ARG A 23 -0.86 8.90 -13.93
N HIS A 24 -0.03 9.94 -13.94
CA HIS A 24 0.80 10.27 -12.78
C HIS A 24 -0.05 10.66 -11.58
N GLY A 25 0.39 10.26 -10.39
CA GLY A 25 -0.21 10.63 -9.11
C GLY A 25 0.84 11.21 -8.16
N LEU A 26 0.37 11.94 -7.16
CA LEU A 26 1.21 12.54 -6.11
C LEU A 26 0.73 12.08 -4.74
N ILE A 27 1.64 11.50 -3.96
CA ILE A 27 1.41 11.22 -2.53
C ILE A 27 2.17 12.28 -1.74
N ALA A 28 1.43 13.24 -1.17
CA ALA A 28 1.97 14.33 -0.38
C ALA A 28 1.41 14.33 1.05
N GLY A 29 2.12 14.97 1.99
CA GLY A 29 1.73 15.04 3.40
C GLY A 29 2.92 15.29 4.32
N ALA A 30 2.66 15.62 5.58
CA ALA A 30 3.70 15.85 6.58
C ALA A 30 4.43 14.55 6.98
N THR A 31 5.52 14.66 7.72
CA THR A 31 6.20 13.47 8.28
C THR A 31 5.26 12.72 9.21
N GLY A 32 5.26 11.39 9.14
CA GLY A 32 4.38 10.55 9.96
C GLY A 32 2.94 10.38 9.45
N THR A 33 2.53 11.04 8.37
CA THR A 33 1.15 10.93 7.82
C THR A 33 0.94 9.76 6.86
N GLY A 34 1.83 8.76 6.89
CA GLY A 34 1.63 7.53 6.12
C GLY A 34 2.04 7.53 4.65
N LYS A 35 2.71 8.58 4.13
CA LYS A 35 3.17 8.64 2.72
C LYS A 35 3.85 7.34 2.23
N THR A 36 4.82 6.85 3.00
CA THR A 36 5.54 5.61 2.68
C THR A 36 4.59 4.41 2.72
N VAL A 37 3.73 4.31 3.73
CA VAL A 37 2.76 3.21 3.86
C VAL A 37 1.78 3.20 2.68
N THR A 38 1.26 4.35 2.27
CA THR A 38 0.38 4.48 1.10
C THR A 38 1.07 4.00 -0.17
N LEU A 39 2.33 4.42 -0.39
CA LEU A 39 3.11 3.97 -1.54
C LEU A 39 3.30 2.44 -1.53
N ARG A 40 3.60 1.86 -0.36
CA ARG A 40 3.73 0.40 -0.19
C ARG A 40 2.44 -0.36 -0.53
N VAL A 41 1.29 0.11 -0.02
CA VAL A 41 -0.03 -0.51 -0.29
C VAL A 41 -0.36 -0.48 -1.78
N ILE A 42 -0.13 0.64 -2.45
CA ILE A 42 -0.39 0.77 -3.89
C ILE A 42 0.53 -0.17 -4.69
N ALA A 43 1.82 -0.20 -4.37
CA ALA A 43 2.79 -1.06 -5.03
C ALA A 43 2.47 -2.56 -4.86
N GLU A 44 2.15 -2.99 -3.64
CA GLU A 44 1.74 -4.36 -3.35
C GLU A 44 0.47 -4.72 -4.13
N SER A 45 -0.51 -3.81 -4.16
CA SER A 45 -1.77 -4.05 -4.85
C SER A 45 -1.56 -4.22 -6.36
N PHE A 46 -0.74 -3.36 -7.00
CA PHE A 46 -0.37 -3.54 -8.41
C PHE A 46 0.39 -4.85 -8.66
N SER A 47 1.35 -5.19 -7.81
CA SER A 47 2.11 -6.44 -7.89
C SER A 47 1.18 -7.66 -7.82
N ARG A 48 0.18 -7.65 -6.93
CA ARG A 48 -0.86 -8.70 -6.82
C ARG A 48 -1.73 -8.81 -8.08
N LEU A 49 -1.85 -7.74 -8.87
CA LEU A 49 -2.53 -7.76 -10.18
C LEU A 49 -1.63 -8.25 -11.33
N GLY A 50 -0.40 -8.65 -11.04
CA GLY A 50 0.59 -9.07 -12.03
C GLY A 50 1.25 -7.90 -12.77
N VAL A 51 1.08 -6.66 -12.30
CA VAL A 51 1.74 -5.49 -12.89
C VAL A 51 3.16 -5.39 -12.31
N PRO A 52 4.22 -5.37 -13.14
CA PRO A 52 5.57 -5.12 -12.65
C PRO A 52 5.68 -3.72 -12.06
N VAL A 53 6.15 -3.62 -10.81
CA VAL A 53 6.31 -2.34 -10.12
C VAL A 53 7.79 -2.08 -9.88
N PHE A 54 8.28 -0.96 -10.41
CA PHE A 54 9.62 -0.44 -10.14
C PHE A 54 9.54 0.73 -9.15
N MET A 55 10.39 0.73 -8.12
CA MET A 55 10.38 1.75 -7.06
C MET A 55 11.79 2.21 -6.74
N ALA A 56 11.98 3.52 -6.70
CA ALA A 56 13.21 4.12 -6.16
C ALA A 56 13.13 4.15 -4.63
N ASP A 57 14.08 3.52 -3.96
CA ASP A 57 14.16 3.48 -2.50
C ASP A 57 15.30 4.38 -1.98
N VAL A 58 15.05 5.69 -1.95
CA VAL A 58 16.07 6.68 -1.57
C VAL A 58 16.49 6.55 -0.10
N LYS A 59 15.57 6.13 0.77
CA LYS A 59 15.80 6.06 2.23
C LYS A 59 16.07 4.65 2.75
N GLY A 60 15.93 3.62 1.92
CA GLY A 60 16.05 2.22 2.34
C GLY A 60 14.79 1.68 3.04
N ASP A 61 13.68 2.43 2.99
CA ASP A 61 12.45 2.08 3.70
C ASP A 61 11.54 1.15 2.87
N LEU A 62 11.77 0.96 1.57
CA LEU A 62 10.85 0.27 0.67
C LEU A 62 11.30 -1.14 0.31
N SER A 63 12.61 -1.36 0.21
CA SER A 63 13.24 -2.63 -0.17
C SER A 63 12.82 -3.82 0.69
N GLY A 64 12.50 -3.59 1.97
CA GLY A 64 11.99 -4.62 2.88
C GLY A 64 10.68 -5.28 2.43
N MET A 65 9.91 -4.66 1.53
CA MET A 65 8.67 -5.24 0.98
C MET A 65 8.89 -6.47 0.10
N ALA A 66 10.09 -6.65 -0.45
CA ALA A 66 10.38 -7.78 -1.35
C ALA A 66 10.42 -9.14 -0.63
N ARG A 67 10.34 -9.14 0.71
CA ARG A 67 10.37 -10.35 1.54
C ARG A 67 9.02 -10.56 2.21
N ALA A 68 8.67 -11.82 2.43
CA ALA A 68 7.51 -12.16 3.25
C ALA A 68 7.67 -11.57 4.65
N GLY A 69 6.63 -10.90 5.13
CA GLY A 69 6.57 -10.43 6.51
C GLY A 69 6.51 -11.60 7.49
N GLN A 70 7.02 -11.39 8.70
CA GLN A 70 6.86 -12.33 9.81
C GLN A 70 5.77 -11.82 10.75
N GLU A 71 5.00 -12.74 11.31
CA GLU A 71 4.05 -12.38 12.36
C GLU A 71 4.81 -11.99 13.63
N THR A 72 4.46 -10.85 14.21
CA THR A 72 5.01 -10.38 15.48
C THR A 72 3.86 -10.04 16.42
N PRO A 73 4.05 -10.09 17.76
CA PRO A 73 3.00 -9.73 18.72
C PRO A 73 2.37 -8.38 18.43
N LYS A 74 3.19 -7.38 18.06
CA LYS A 74 2.75 -6.03 17.71
C LYS A 74 1.89 -5.97 16.44
N ILE A 75 2.19 -6.79 15.44
CA ILE A 75 1.37 -6.90 14.23
C ILE A 75 0.03 -7.55 14.58
N LYS A 76 0.06 -8.64 15.36
CA LYS A 76 -1.14 -9.36 15.79
C LYS A 76 -2.10 -8.46 16.57
N GLU A 77 -1.60 -7.76 17.59
CA GLU A 77 -2.37 -6.78 18.36
C GLU A 77 -3.01 -5.71 17.46
N ARG A 78 -2.30 -5.27 16.42
CA ARG A 78 -2.80 -4.27 15.49
C ARG A 78 -3.87 -4.82 14.55
N ILE A 79 -3.73 -6.06 14.08
CA ILE A 79 -4.75 -6.76 13.29
C ILE A 79 -6.04 -6.89 14.09
N ASP A 80 -5.95 -7.33 15.34
CA ASP A 80 -7.10 -7.47 16.26
C ASP A 80 -7.79 -6.12 16.50
N LYS A 81 -7.01 -5.06 16.77
CA LYS A 81 -7.53 -3.70 16.97
C LYS A 81 -8.27 -3.17 15.74
N LEU A 82 -7.76 -3.47 14.55
CA LEU A 82 -8.35 -3.04 13.29
C LEU A 82 -9.47 -3.98 12.80
N LYS A 83 -9.69 -5.10 13.51
CA LYS A 83 -10.68 -6.13 13.15
C LYS A 83 -10.50 -6.65 11.72
N LEU A 84 -9.25 -6.73 11.26
CA LEU A 84 -8.89 -7.33 9.99
C LEU A 84 -8.76 -8.85 10.23
N LYS A 85 -9.42 -9.68 9.42
CA LYS A 85 -9.29 -11.15 9.47
C LYS A 85 -8.62 -11.64 8.21
#